data_AF-A0A2V8A2Z3-F1
#
_entry.id   AF-A0A2V8A2Z3-F1
#
_cell.length_a   1.000
_cell.length_b   1.000
_cell.length_c   1.000
_cell.angle_alpha   90.00
_cell.angle_beta   90.00
_cell.angle_gamma   90.00
#
_symmetry.space_group_name_H-M   'P 1'
#
loop_
_entity.id
_entity.type
_entity.pdbx_description
1 polymer ?
#
loop_
_entity_poly.entity_id
_entity_poly.type
_entity_poly.pdbx_seq_one_letter_code
_entity_poly.pdbx_strand_id
1 'polypeptide(L)'
;MPKLLRPIALLAMCAAALAAVATVTVDGQTQTNGTTVTFTKDIAPILQRSCQNCHRPGQMAPMSLLTYQDVRPWVRSIKQRVLSREMPPWGIDPHVGIQSFKNDPSLRQDEVDKIVAWVDAGAPMGRAADMPKPREFDDSAKWHIGKPDLIVT
;
A
#
# COMPACT_ATOMS: atom_id res chain seq x y z
N MET A 1 -73.00 56.11 -27.64
CA MET A 1 -72.57 56.42 -26.26
C MET A 1 -71.29 55.64 -25.96
N PRO A 2 -70.37 56.21 -25.16
CA PRO A 2 -68.92 56.09 -25.34
C PRO A 2 -68.21 55.30 -24.23
N LYS A 3 -66.87 55.27 -24.35
CA LYS A 3 -65.83 55.07 -23.31
C LYS A 3 -65.24 53.64 -23.25
N LEU A 4 -64.02 53.46 -23.79
CA LEU A 4 -62.70 53.60 -23.12
C LEU A 4 -62.56 52.52 -22.02
N LEU A 5 -61.50 51.70 -21.98
CA LEU A 5 -60.11 52.11 -21.74
C LEU A 5 -59.10 51.09 -22.34
N ARG A 6 -58.00 51.61 -22.92
CA ARG A 6 -56.67 50.96 -23.03
C ARG A 6 -55.86 51.30 -21.74
N PRO A 7 -54.58 50.94 -21.55
CA PRO A 7 -53.66 49.94 -22.14
C PRO A 7 -52.95 49.11 -21.04
N ILE A 8 -51.98 48.26 -21.36
CA ILE A 8 -50.61 48.27 -20.79
C ILE A 8 -49.79 47.19 -21.53
N ALA A 9 -48.66 47.65 -22.05
CA ALA A 9 -47.65 46.87 -22.74
C ALA A 9 -46.98 45.84 -21.83
N LEU A 10 -46.49 44.74 -22.40
CA LEU A 10 -45.16 44.24 -22.04
C LEU A 10 -44.66 43.35 -23.18
N LEU A 11 -43.71 43.91 -23.95
CA LEU A 11 -42.76 43.14 -24.73
C LEU A 11 -41.88 42.36 -23.75
N ALA A 12 -41.76 41.04 -23.91
CA ALA A 12 -40.69 40.26 -23.31
C ALA A 12 -40.22 39.19 -24.31
N MET A 13 -39.21 39.59 -25.07
CA MET A 13 -38.32 38.77 -25.86
C MET A 13 -37.33 38.10 -24.90
N CYS A 14 -37.19 36.77 -24.94
CA CYS A 14 -35.98 36.08 -24.48
C CYS A 14 -35.92 34.66 -25.05
N ALA A 15 -34.98 34.47 -25.98
CA ALA A 15 -34.55 33.19 -26.51
C ALA A 15 -33.83 32.38 -25.41
N ALA A 16 -34.12 31.09 -25.30
CA ALA A 16 -33.33 30.16 -24.50
C ALA A 16 -32.72 29.11 -25.42
N ALA A 17 -31.40 29.16 -25.52
CA ALA A 17 -30.55 28.33 -26.36
C ALA A 17 -30.55 26.86 -25.91
N LEU A 18 -30.57 25.94 -26.88
CA LEU A 18 -30.29 24.52 -26.71
C LEU A 18 -28.83 24.34 -26.28
N ALA A 19 -28.59 23.90 -25.04
CA ALA A 19 -27.28 23.48 -24.58
C ALA A 19 -26.97 22.06 -25.09
N ALA A 20 -25.89 21.93 -25.87
CA ALA A 20 -25.40 20.68 -26.41
C ALA A 20 -24.79 19.80 -25.31
N VAL A 21 -25.15 18.52 -25.31
CA VAL A 21 -24.69 17.49 -24.38
C VAL A 21 -23.44 16.77 -24.91
N ALA A 22 -22.44 16.71 -24.03
CA ALA A 22 -21.39 15.70 -23.86
C ALA A 22 -20.44 15.31 -25.01
N THR A 23 -19.13 15.51 -24.74
CA THR A 23 -18.14 14.42 -24.80
C THR A 23 -17.11 14.62 -23.69
N VAL A 24 -17.23 13.86 -22.60
CA VAL A 24 -16.12 13.69 -21.65
C VAL A 24 -15.17 12.69 -22.31
N THR A 25 -14.03 13.17 -22.79
CA THR A 25 -12.93 12.30 -23.20
C THR A 25 -12.36 11.68 -21.94
N VAL A 26 -12.56 10.38 -21.78
CA VAL A 26 -11.82 9.58 -20.81
C VAL A 26 -10.35 9.63 -21.22
N ASP A 27 -9.53 10.33 -20.43
CA ASP A 27 -8.07 10.28 -20.57
C ASP A 27 -7.62 8.83 -20.46
N GLY A 28 -7.02 8.33 -21.54
CA GLY A 28 -6.44 7.00 -21.62
C GLY A 28 -5.38 6.85 -20.54
N GLN A 29 -5.50 5.80 -19.73
CA GLN A 29 -4.46 5.43 -18.79
C GLN A 29 -3.15 5.25 -19.57
N THR A 30 -2.17 6.10 -19.25
CA THR A 30 -0.78 5.93 -19.67
C THR A 30 -0.29 4.59 -19.12
N GLN A 31 -0.34 3.57 -19.98
CA GLN A 31 0.25 2.27 -19.71
C GLN A 31 1.76 2.45 -19.76
N THR A 32 2.35 2.73 -18.59
CA THR A 32 3.80 2.71 -18.45
C THR A 32 4.26 1.28 -18.74
N ASN A 33 5.15 1.13 -19.73
CA ASN A 33 5.82 -0.13 -20.08
C ASN A 33 6.81 -0.59 -18.99
N GLY A 34 6.46 -0.45 -17.72
CA GLY A 34 7.12 -1.03 -16.58
C GLY A 34 6.34 -2.25 -16.11
N THR A 35 7.02 -3.35 -15.80
CA THR A 35 6.35 -4.50 -15.17
C THR A 35 5.67 -4.02 -13.89
N THR A 36 4.34 -4.14 -13.83
CA THR A 36 3.56 -3.72 -12.66
C THR A 36 4.02 -4.48 -11.42
N VAL A 37 4.41 -3.75 -10.37
CA VAL A 37 4.76 -4.33 -9.07
C VAL A 37 3.50 -4.92 -8.45
N THR A 38 3.56 -6.16 -7.96
CA THR A 38 2.41 -6.85 -7.36
C THR A 38 2.71 -7.42 -5.99
N PHE A 39 1.65 -7.64 -5.20
CA PHE A 39 1.80 -8.20 -3.86
C PHE A 39 2.47 -9.56 -3.88
N THR A 40 1.91 -10.47 -4.67
CA THR A 40 2.33 -11.88 -4.76
C THR A 40 3.79 -12.01 -5.18
N LYS A 41 4.20 -11.34 -6.25
CA LYS A 41 5.54 -11.46 -6.82
C LYS A 41 6.60 -10.65 -6.08
N ASP A 42 6.31 -9.39 -5.74
CA ASP A 42 7.34 -8.43 -5.38
C ASP A 42 7.32 -8.04 -3.89
N ILE A 43 6.14 -7.92 -3.29
CA ILE A 43 5.99 -7.39 -1.93
C ILE A 43 5.97 -8.48 -0.87
N ALA A 44 5.30 -9.60 -1.13
CA ALA A 44 5.22 -10.71 -0.19
C ALA A 44 6.61 -11.24 0.22
N PRO A 45 7.60 -11.39 -0.69
CA PRO A 45 8.96 -11.78 -0.29
C PRO A 45 9.63 -10.75 0.64
N ILE A 46 9.41 -9.44 0.41
CA ILE A 46 9.95 -8.38 1.26
C ILE A 46 9.33 -8.46 2.66
N LEU A 47 7.99 -8.55 2.74
CA LEU A 47 7.29 -8.65 4.03
C LEU A 47 7.68 -9.92 4.79
N GLN A 48 7.79 -11.06 4.10
CA GLN A 48 8.23 -12.32 4.69
C GLN A 48 9.59 -12.19 5.36
N ARG A 49 10.57 -11.59 4.68
CA ARG A 49 11.94 -11.44 5.22
C ARG A 49 12.02 -10.40 6.32
N SER A 50 11.45 -9.21 6.09
CA SER A 50 11.73 -8.02 6.89
C SER A 50 10.66 -7.67 7.92
N CYS A 51 9.44 -8.21 7.82
CA CYS A 51 8.31 -7.76 8.64
C CYS A 51 7.64 -8.88 9.45
N GLN A 52 7.47 -10.07 8.87
CA GLN A 52 6.62 -11.12 9.45
C GLN A 52 7.19 -11.78 10.72
N ASN A 53 8.45 -11.53 11.09
CA ASN A 53 8.96 -11.94 12.40
C ASN A 53 8.16 -11.27 13.53
N CYS A 54 7.75 -10.01 13.34
CA CYS A 54 7.02 -9.23 14.33
C CYS A 54 5.53 -9.10 13.97
N HIS A 55 5.22 -9.02 12.67
CA HIS A 55 3.87 -8.83 12.11
C HIS A 55 3.18 -10.14 11.78
N ARG A 56 2.90 -10.94 12.81
CA ARG A 56 2.10 -12.17 12.73
C ARG A 56 1.32 -12.37 14.04
N PRO A 57 0.25 -13.19 14.04
CA PRO A 57 -0.51 -13.46 15.25
C PRO A 57 0.36 -13.93 16.43
N GLY A 58 0.06 -13.44 17.63
CA GLY A 58 0.79 -13.79 18.86
C GLY A 58 2.20 -13.19 18.97
N GLN A 59 2.55 -12.23 18.11
CA GLN A 59 3.81 -11.49 18.20
C GLN A 59 3.56 -10.01 18.53
N MET A 60 4.65 -9.26 18.68
CA MET A 60 4.65 -7.90 19.22
C MET A 60 3.92 -6.84 18.39
N ALA A 61 3.79 -7.02 17.06
CA ALA A 61 3.16 -5.99 16.23
C ALA A 61 1.62 -6.16 16.19
N PRO A 62 0.85 -5.06 16.16
CA PRO A 62 -0.60 -5.09 16.38
C PRO A 62 -1.41 -5.58 15.17
N MET A 63 -0.76 -5.88 14.04
CA MET A 63 -1.40 -6.38 12.83
C MET A 63 -0.58 -7.47 12.14
N SER A 64 -1.29 -8.42 11.53
CA SER A 64 -0.72 -9.44 10.65
C SER A 64 -0.29 -8.82 9.32
N LEU A 65 0.84 -9.29 8.79
CA LEU A 65 1.27 -9.03 7.41
C LEU A 65 1.52 -10.35 6.65
N LEU A 66 0.77 -11.40 7.00
CA LEU A 66 0.93 -12.74 6.42
C LEU A 66 0.22 -12.89 5.06
N THR A 67 -0.99 -12.37 4.93
CA THR A 67 -1.83 -12.50 3.73
C THR A 67 -2.09 -11.17 3.04
N TYR A 68 -2.50 -11.19 1.77
CA TYR A 68 -2.88 -9.96 1.07
C TYR A 68 -4.01 -9.23 1.79
N GLN A 69 -5.01 -9.98 2.27
CA GLN A 69 -6.18 -9.47 2.97
C GLN A 69 -5.78 -8.79 4.29
N ASP A 70 -4.83 -9.37 5.03
CA ASP A 70 -4.32 -8.76 6.26
C ASP A 70 -3.55 -7.46 5.97
N VAL A 71 -2.74 -7.44 4.90
CA VAL A 71 -1.86 -6.31 4.55
C VAL A 71 -2.67 -5.15 3.97
N ARG A 72 -3.73 -5.44 3.20
CA ARG A 72 -4.43 -4.45 2.36
C ARG A 72 -4.92 -3.21 3.13
N PRO A 73 -5.52 -3.32 4.33
CA PRO A 73 -5.94 -2.15 5.10
C PRO A 73 -4.80 -1.21 5.51
N TRP A 74 -3.58 -1.72 5.61
CA TRP A 74 -2.43 -1.00 6.18
C TRP A 74 -1.49 -0.38 5.14
N VAL A 75 -1.75 -0.54 3.83
CA VAL A 75 -0.80 -0.18 2.78
C VAL A 75 -0.29 1.26 2.86
N ARG A 76 -1.15 2.22 3.25
CA ARG A 76 -0.77 3.63 3.41
C ARG A 76 0.18 3.82 4.60
N SER A 77 -0.12 3.17 5.72
CA SER A 77 0.75 3.18 6.91
C SER A 77 2.08 2.49 6.63
N ILE A 78 2.06 1.35 5.93
CA ILE A 78 3.28 0.64 5.51
C ILE A 78 4.15 1.57 4.68
N LYS A 79 3.61 2.20 3.61
CA LYS A 79 4.33 3.17 2.78
C LYS A 79 4.95 4.28 3.63
N GLN A 80 4.19 4.87 4.53
CA GLN A 80 4.68 5.95 5.40
C GLN A 80 5.86 5.49 6.28
N ARG A 81 5.73 4.33 6.95
CA ARG A 81 6.75 3.83 7.88
C ARG A 81 8.02 3.35 7.20
N VAL A 82 7.93 2.81 5.98
CA VAL A 82 9.14 2.45 5.21
C VAL A 82 9.85 3.69 4.66
N LEU A 83 9.09 4.71 4.24
CA LEU A 83 9.66 5.99 3.78
C LEU A 83 10.36 6.73 4.92
N SER A 84 9.79 6.75 6.12
CA SER A 84 10.41 7.36 7.30
C SER A 84 11.52 6.50 7.91
N ARG A 85 11.81 5.31 7.35
CA ARG A 85 12.79 4.33 7.87
C ARG A 85 12.53 3.90 9.32
N GLU A 86 11.30 4.05 9.79
CA GLU A 86 10.85 3.56 11.10
C GLU A 86 10.62 2.05 11.10
N MET A 87 10.30 1.49 9.93
CA MET A 87 10.08 0.07 9.73
C MET A 87 11.01 -0.51 8.65
N PRO A 88 11.60 -1.69 8.90
CA PRO A 88 11.62 -2.40 10.18
C PRO A 88 12.53 -1.70 11.21
N PRO A 89 12.23 -1.79 12.52
CA PRO A 89 13.11 -1.23 13.55
C PRO A 89 14.41 -2.05 13.59
N TRP A 90 15.52 -1.42 13.22
CA TRP A 90 16.85 -2.06 13.25
C TRP A 90 17.88 -1.25 14.04
N GLY A 91 17.79 0.09 13.99
CA GLY A 91 18.65 0.97 14.79
C GLY A 91 20.13 0.96 14.42
N ILE A 92 20.50 0.32 13.30
CA ILE A 92 21.87 0.27 12.80
C ILE A 92 22.11 1.39 11.80
N ASP A 93 23.24 2.08 11.96
CA ASP A 93 23.71 3.09 11.00
C ASP A 93 24.34 2.40 9.76
N PRO A 94 23.80 2.62 8.55
CA PRO A 94 24.27 1.97 7.34
C PRO A 94 25.59 2.57 6.77
N HIS A 95 26.17 3.57 7.42
CA HIS A 95 27.36 4.28 6.93
C HIS A 95 28.61 4.04 7.76
N VAL A 96 28.50 3.42 8.94
CA VAL A 96 29.63 3.19 9.85
C VAL A 96 29.63 1.79 10.45
N GLY A 97 30.82 1.21 10.64
CA GLY A 97 30.97 -0.10 11.28
C GLY A 97 30.61 -1.30 10.38
N ILE A 98 30.22 -2.42 11.01
CA ILE A 98 29.88 -3.67 10.33
C ILE A 98 28.57 -3.47 9.55
N GLN A 99 28.57 -3.82 8.26
CA GLN A 99 27.42 -3.60 7.37
C GLN A 99 26.67 -4.90 6.99
N SER A 100 27.21 -6.06 7.36
CA SER A 100 26.64 -7.35 6.98
C SER A 100 26.28 -8.14 8.22
N PHE A 101 24.99 -8.11 8.57
CA PHE A 101 24.46 -8.86 9.70
C PHE A 101 23.75 -10.12 9.21
N LYS A 102 23.92 -11.20 9.97
CA LYS A 102 23.08 -12.38 9.80
C LYS A 102 21.64 -11.99 10.17
N ASN A 103 20.69 -12.32 9.31
CA ASN A 103 19.27 -12.01 9.47
C ASN A 103 18.94 -10.51 9.52
N ASP A 104 19.69 -9.68 8.77
CA ASP A 104 19.41 -8.25 8.63
C ASP A 104 17.97 -8.01 8.09
N PRO A 105 17.08 -7.36 8.86
CA PRO A 105 15.73 -7.06 8.42
C PRO A 105 15.67 -5.82 7.52
N SER A 106 16.75 -5.04 7.40
CA SER A 106 16.75 -3.75 6.71
C SER A 106 16.20 -3.84 5.28
N LEU A 107 15.62 -2.72 4.83
CA LEU A 107 15.12 -2.57 3.46
C LEU A 107 16.17 -1.85 2.61
N ARG A 108 16.53 -2.46 1.49
CA ARG A 108 17.29 -1.75 0.46
C ARG A 108 16.42 -0.66 -0.17
N GLN A 109 17.05 0.34 -0.79
CA GLN A 109 16.31 1.41 -1.45
C GLN A 109 15.36 0.88 -2.54
N ASP A 110 15.78 -0.11 -3.33
CA ASP A 110 14.93 -0.73 -4.37
C ASP A 110 13.67 -1.41 -3.79
N GLU A 111 13.73 -1.88 -2.54
CA GLU A 111 12.61 -2.52 -1.86
C GLU A 111 11.63 -1.49 -1.32
N VAL A 112 12.14 -0.38 -0.79
CA VAL A 112 11.32 0.78 -0.42
C VAL A 112 10.60 1.30 -1.67
N ASP A 113 11.31 1.47 -2.78
CA ASP A 113 10.75 1.97 -4.03
C ASP A 113 9.67 1.04 -4.60
N LYS A 114 9.87 -0.29 -4.53
CA LYS A 114 8.85 -1.28 -4.89
C LYS A 114 7.61 -1.16 -4.03
N ILE A 115 7.76 -1.06 -2.70
CA ILE A 115 6.62 -0.89 -1.79
C ILE A 115 5.87 0.39 -2.14
N VAL A 116 6.57 1.51 -2.31
CA VAL A 116 5.97 2.80 -2.67
C VAL A 116 5.20 2.71 -3.99
N ALA A 117 5.85 2.21 -5.04
CA ALA A 117 5.26 2.07 -6.37
C ALA A 117 4.03 1.14 -6.35
N TRP A 118 4.11 0.04 -5.60
CA TRP A 118 2.99 -0.87 -5.42
C TRP A 118 1.80 -0.18 -4.74
N VAL A 119 2.02 0.55 -3.64
CA VAL A 119 0.94 1.26 -2.94
C VAL A 119 0.34 2.35 -3.83
N ASP A 120 1.16 3.10 -4.57
CA ASP A 120 0.71 4.16 -5.47
C ASP A 120 -0.07 3.63 -6.67
N ALA A 121 0.25 2.43 -7.14
CA ALA A 121 -0.54 1.71 -8.15
C ALA A 121 -1.85 1.11 -7.60
N GLY A 122 -2.25 1.43 -6.37
CA GLY A 122 -3.45 0.91 -5.72
C GLY A 122 -3.24 -0.45 -5.03
N ALA A 123 -2.00 -0.90 -4.91
CA ALA A 123 -1.57 -2.16 -4.29
C ALA A 123 -2.23 -3.42 -4.88
N PRO A 124 -1.99 -3.69 -6.18
CA PRO A 124 -2.55 -4.86 -6.86
C PRO A 124 -2.04 -6.18 -6.27
N MET A 125 -2.90 -7.18 -6.16
CA MET A 125 -2.55 -8.50 -5.61
C MET A 125 -1.58 -9.28 -6.52
N GLY A 126 -1.77 -9.22 -7.83
CA GLY A 126 -1.04 -10.05 -8.79
C GLY A 126 -1.58 -11.48 -8.87
N ARG A 127 -0.83 -12.35 -9.55
CA ARG A 127 -1.25 -13.74 -9.80
C ARG A 127 -0.99 -14.61 -8.58
N ALA A 128 -1.97 -15.44 -8.20
CA ALA A 128 -1.81 -16.39 -7.10
C ALA A 128 -0.63 -17.36 -7.29
N ALA A 129 -0.32 -17.73 -8.53
CA ALA A 129 0.80 -18.62 -8.88
C ALA A 129 2.19 -18.02 -8.58
N ASP A 130 2.28 -16.69 -8.44
CA ASP A 130 3.54 -15.99 -8.20
C ASP A 130 3.79 -15.81 -6.69
N MET A 131 2.84 -16.22 -5.84
CA MET A 131 2.94 -16.10 -4.39
C MET A 131 4.07 -17.00 -3.87
N PRO A 132 5.02 -16.47 -3.08
CA PRO A 132 6.05 -17.30 -2.45
C PRO A 132 5.40 -18.27 -1.45
N LYS A 133 6.09 -19.39 -1.21
CA LYS A 133 5.70 -20.30 -0.13
C LYS A 133 5.61 -19.52 1.19
N PRO A 134 4.54 -19.68 1.98
CA PRO A 134 4.46 -19.06 3.30
C PRO A 134 5.67 -19.43 4.16
N ARG A 135 6.14 -18.49 4.98
CA ARG A 135 7.17 -18.80 5.96
C ARG A 135 6.62 -19.74 7.01
N GLU A 136 7.42 -20.74 7.35
CA GLU A 136 7.19 -21.54 8.54
C GLU A 136 7.84 -20.82 9.73
N PHE A 137 7.06 -20.68 10.80
CA PHE A 137 7.51 -20.06 12.04
C PHE A 137 7.60 -21.15 13.10
N ASP A 138 8.75 -21.24 13.74
CA ASP A 138 8.92 -22.15 14.87
C ASP A 138 8.16 -21.61 16.09
N ASP A 139 7.96 -22.47 17.08
CA ASP A 139 7.33 -22.07 18.35
C ASP A 139 8.13 -20.93 18.99
N SER A 140 7.46 -19.83 19.33
CA SER A 140 8.07 -18.67 19.98
C SER A 140 8.58 -18.98 21.39
N ALA A 141 8.04 -20.00 22.06
CA ALA A 141 8.51 -20.46 23.37
C ALA A 141 9.74 -21.38 23.27
N LYS A 142 10.08 -21.86 22.06
CA LYS A 142 11.21 -22.76 21.85
C LYS A 142 12.53 -21.99 21.89
N TRP A 143 13.53 -22.59 22.50
CA TRP A 143 14.88 -22.04 22.59
C TRP A 143 15.68 -22.31 21.31
N HIS A 144 16.29 -21.27 20.73
CA HIS A 144 16.90 -21.32 19.38
C HIS A 144 18.40 -21.04 19.31
N ILE A 145 19.08 -20.79 20.44
CA ILE A 145 20.50 -20.39 20.46
C ILE A 145 21.47 -21.51 20.88
N GLY A 146 21.04 -22.77 20.81
CA GLY A 146 21.85 -23.96 21.13
C GLY A 146 21.26 -24.77 22.29
N LYS A 147 22.05 -25.67 22.90
CA LYS A 147 21.61 -26.36 24.11
C LYS A 147 21.69 -25.38 25.30
N PRO A 148 20.62 -25.17 26.09
CA PRO A 148 20.73 -24.37 27.29
C PRO A 148 21.58 -25.09 28.33
N ASP A 149 22.48 -24.35 28.99
CA ASP A 149 23.32 -24.88 30.07
C ASP A 149 22.53 -25.03 31.40
N LEU A 150 21.41 -24.33 31.52
CA LEU A 150 20.52 -24.36 32.69
C LEU A 150 19.05 -24.20 32.24
N ILE A 151 18.17 -25.02 32.80
CA ILE A 151 16.72 -24.91 32.67
C ILE A 151 16.16 -24.70 34.07
N VAL A 152 15.42 -23.62 34.27
CA VAL A 152 14.72 -23.32 35.53
C VAL A 152 13.24 -23.56 35.32
N THR A 153 12.61 -24.31 36.21
CA THR A 153 11.20 -24.74 36.13
C THR A 153 10.45 -24.34 37.39
#